data_AF-A0A8T2QYZ6-F1
#
_entry.id   AF-A0A8T2QYZ6-F1
#
_cell.length_a   1.000
_cell.length_b   1.000
_cell.length_c   1.000
_cell.angle_alpha   90.00
_cell.angle_beta   90.00
_cell.angle_gamma   90.00
#
_symmetry.space_group_name_H-M   'P 1'
#
loop_
_entity.id
_entity.type
_entity.pdbx_description
1 polymer ?
#
loop_
_entity_poly.entity_id
_entity_poly.type
_entity_poly.pdbx_seq_one_letter_code
_entity_poly.pdbx_strand_id
1 'polypeptide(L)'
;MSVEAKAMIQETDMPVAMQRHAIRSAAHALDIHDFRNCQKIAQSMKQEFDRWYGGGWQCIVGTNFGSFLTHSHGAFIYFSIEKLAFLLFKGIPASCGYGLLVDMDFLWIWTCVSEMISAFGLSR
;
A
#
# COMPACT_ATOMS: atom_id res chain seq x y z
N MET A 1 18.23 15.41 8.70
CA MET A 1 17.92 15.42 7.26
C MET A 1 16.49 14.92 7.12
N SER A 2 15.55 15.72 6.58
CA SER A 2 14.13 15.33 6.56
C SER A 2 13.92 14.09 5.70
N VAL A 3 13.21 13.10 6.24
CA VAL A 3 12.88 11.83 5.57
C VAL A 3 12.10 12.06 4.26
N GLU A 4 11.34 13.15 4.20
CA GLU A 4 10.60 13.59 3.00
C GLU A 4 11.51 13.81 1.78
N ALA A 5 12.74 14.29 1.97
CA ALA A 5 13.68 14.55 0.87
C ALA A 5 14.28 13.27 0.28
N LYS A 6 14.01 12.10 0.88
CA LYS A 6 14.52 10.78 0.47
C LYS A 6 13.44 9.92 -0.18
N ALA A 7 12.21 10.42 -0.32
CA ALA A 7 11.13 9.67 -0.92
C ALA A 7 11.32 9.57 -2.44
N MET A 8 11.25 8.36 -2.98
CA MET A 8 11.26 8.09 -4.41
C MET A 8 9.94 7.44 -4.80
N ILE A 9 9.14 8.10 -5.65
CA ILE A 9 7.92 7.52 -6.20
C ILE A 9 8.30 6.63 -7.38
N GLN A 10 7.96 5.35 -7.32
CA GLN A 10 8.14 4.42 -8.43
C GLN A 10 6.93 4.46 -9.37
N GLU A 11 5.72 4.43 -8.82
CA GLU A 11 4.49 4.41 -9.61
C GLU A 11 3.33 5.01 -8.83
N THR A 12 2.42 5.73 -9.51
CA THR A 12 1.24 6.31 -8.89
C THR A 12 0.23 6.79 -9.92
N ASP A 13 -1.05 6.74 -9.56
CA ASP A 13 -2.13 7.41 -10.27
C ASP A 13 -2.81 8.52 -9.43
N MET A 14 -2.35 8.72 -8.18
CA MET A 14 -2.88 9.73 -7.27
C MET A 14 -2.58 11.15 -7.76
N PRO A 15 -3.42 12.15 -7.44
CA PRO A 15 -3.10 13.55 -7.67
C PRO A 15 -1.91 13.99 -6.81
N VAL A 16 -1.09 14.93 -7.32
CA VAL A 16 0.16 15.39 -6.68
C VAL A 16 -0.01 15.81 -5.21
N ALA A 17 -1.14 16.43 -4.86
CA ALA A 17 -1.43 16.82 -3.48
C ALA A 17 -1.57 15.60 -2.55
N MET A 18 -2.22 14.52 -3.03
CA MET A 18 -2.39 13.27 -2.29
C MET A 18 -1.08 12.49 -2.20
N GLN A 19 -0.26 12.50 -3.26
CA GLN A 19 1.09 11.92 -3.21
C GLN A 19 1.96 12.57 -2.13
N ARG A 20 1.95 13.90 -2.05
CA ARG A 20 2.66 14.64 -0.99
C ARG A 20 2.13 14.29 0.40
N HIS A 21 0.82 14.13 0.54
CA HIS A 21 0.24 13.66 1.80
C HIS A 21 0.75 12.25 2.14
N ALA A 22 0.75 11.31 1.20
CA ALA A 22 1.25 9.95 1.42
C ALA A 22 2.70 9.92 1.93
N ILE A 23 3.58 10.70 1.29
CA ILE A 23 4.99 10.80 1.68
C ILE A 23 5.13 11.39 3.09
N ARG A 24 4.37 12.46 3.40
CA ARG A 24 4.37 13.08 4.74
C ARG A 24 3.86 12.14 5.82
N SER A 25 2.76 11.42 5.55
CA SER A 25 2.20 10.44 6.48
C SER A 25 3.19 9.29 6.74
N ALA A 26 3.89 8.82 5.72
CA ALA A 26 4.94 7.80 5.89
C ALA A 26 6.14 8.32 6.69
N ALA A 27 6.63 9.52 6.39
CA ALA A 27 7.70 10.14 7.15
C ALA A 27 7.32 10.29 8.64
N HIS A 28 6.12 10.79 8.91
CA HIS A 28 5.61 10.91 10.27
C HIS A 28 5.45 9.55 10.98
N ALA A 29 4.97 8.53 10.28
CA ALA A 29 4.88 7.18 10.84
C ALA A 29 6.26 6.59 11.16
N LEU A 30 7.28 6.86 10.34
CA LEU A 30 8.67 6.46 10.59
C LEU A 30 9.31 7.24 11.74
N ASP A 31 8.88 8.46 12.03
CA ASP A 31 9.36 9.23 13.18
C ASP A 31 8.81 8.71 14.52
N ILE A 32 7.60 8.13 14.51
CA ILE A 32 6.92 7.62 15.72
C ILE A 32 7.21 6.14 15.98
N HIS A 33 7.45 5.35 14.93
CA HIS A 33 7.58 3.90 15.02
C HIS A 33 8.98 3.43 14.61
N ASP A 34 9.51 2.39 15.28
CA ASP A 34 10.72 1.71 14.80
C ASP A 34 10.47 1.16 13.38
N PHE A 35 11.37 1.44 12.44
CA PHE A 35 11.27 1.02 11.05
C PHE A 35 11.12 -0.50 10.85
N ARG A 36 11.52 -1.32 11.85
CA ARG A 36 11.30 -2.78 11.85
C ARG A 36 9.83 -3.14 12.08
N ASN A 37 9.05 -2.26 12.69
CA ASN A 37 7.65 -2.47 13.01
C ASN A 37 6.73 -2.06 11.85
N CYS A 38 6.95 -2.69 10.69
CA CYS A 38 6.26 -2.38 9.43
C CYS A 38 4.73 -2.43 9.57
N GLN A 39 4.21 -3.34 10.40
CA GLN A 39 2.77 -3.47 10.67
C GLN A 39 2.18 -2.19 11.29
N LYS A 40 2.86 -1.58 12.28
CA LYS A 40 2.37 -0.33 12.91
C LYS A 40 2.43 0.84 11.95
N ILE A 41 3.48 0.92 11.13
CA ILE A 41 3.65 1.97 10.12
C ILE A 41 2.53 1.86 9.07
N ALA A 42 2.30 0.66 8.52
CA ALA A 42 1.21 0.40 7.58
C ALA A 42 -0.17 0.73 8.17
N GLN A 43 -0.41 0.32 9.43
CA GLN A 43 -1.65 0.62 10.12
C GLN A 43 -1.86 2.13 10.31
N SER A 44 -0.82 2.88 10.68
CA SER A 44 -0.86 4.33 10.84
C SER A 44 -1.23 5.03 9.53
N MET A 45 -0.57 4.65 8.42
CA MET A 45 -0.86 5.22 7.10
C MET A 45 -2.27 4.89 6.62
N LYS A 46 -2.70 3.63 6.79
CA LYS A 46 -4.07 3.21 6.48
C LYS A 46 -5.09 4.05 7.22
N GLN A 47 -4.93 4.22 8.54
CA GLN A 47 -5.86 4.98 9.37
C GLN A 47 -5.90 6.46 8.98
N GLU A 48 -4.76 7.06 8.66
CA GLU A 48 -4.69 8.44 8.20
C GLU A 48 -5.45 8.60 6.86
N PHE A 49 -5.21 7.71 5.91
CA PHE A 49 -5.89 7.79 4.61
C PHE A 49 -7.38 7.47 4.67
N ASP A 50 -7.78 6.50 5.50
CA ASP A 50 -9.20 6.23 5.76
C ASP A 50 -9.90 7.46 6.37
N ARG A 51 -9.22 8.21 7.24
CA ARG A 51 -9.75 9.43 7.87
C ARG A 51 -9.93 10.57 6.86
N TRP A 52 -8.95 10.80 5.99
CA TRP A 52 -8.96 11.95 5.07
C TRP A 52 -9.72 11.69 3.76
N TYR A 53 -9.71 10.45 3.28
CA TYR A 53 -10.20 10.10 1.93
C TYR A 53 -11.27 9.00 1.95
N GLY A 54 -11.81 8.70 3.14
CA GLY A 54 -12.85 7.72 3.37
C GLY A 54 -12.35 6.28 3.38
N GLY A 55 -13.05 5.42 4.12
CA GLY A 55 -12.64 4.05 4.40
C GLY A 55 -12.38 3.17 3.17
N GLY A 56 -11.55 2.15 3.36
CA GLY A 56 -11.26 1.10 2.37
C GLY A 56 -9.83 1.09 1.87
N TRP A 57 -8.97 1.94 2.42
CA TRP A 57 -7.54 1.96 2.11
C TRP A 57 -6.84 0.73 2.67
N GLN A 58 -5.80 0.30 1.98
CA GLN A 58 -4.89 -0.77 2.37
C GLN A 58 -3.46 -0.25 2.22
N CYS A 59 -2.59 -0.65 3.13
CA CYS A 59 -1.19 -0.25 3.11
C CYS A 59 -0.29 -1.47 3.38
N ILE A 60 0.74 -1.62 2.57
CA ILE A 60 1.78 -2.63 2.71
C ILE A 60 3.11 -1.89 2.83
N VAL A 61 3.92 -2.31 3.80
CA VAL A 61 5.23 -1.72 4.09
C VAL A 61 6.23 -2.85 4.29
N GLY A 62 7.39 -2.75 3.64
CA GLY A 62 8.43 -3.78 3.74
C GLY A 62 9.67 -3.44 2.93
N THR A 63 10.74 -4.22 3.10
CA THR A 63 12.00 -4.02 2.38
C THR A 63 12.03 -4.67 1.00
N ASN A 64 11.26 -5.75 0.82
CA ASN A 64 11.13 -6.43 -0.46
C ASN A 64 9.78 -7.16 -0.50
N PHE A 65 8.92 -6.79 -1.45
CA PHE A 65 7.66 -7.48 -1.72
C PHE A 65 7.29 -7.29 -3.19
N GLY A 66 6.62 -8.30 -3.75
CA GLY A 66 5.91 -8.19 -5.03
C GLY A 66 4.41 -8.06 -4.76
N SER A 67 3.71 -7.30 -5.59
CA SER A 67 2.27 -7.16 -5.52
C SER A 67 1.68 -7.10 -6.91
N PHE A 68 0.56 -7.79 -7.12
CA PHE A 68 -0.33 -7.56 -8.23
C PHE A 68 -1.75 -7.34 -7.69
N LEU A 69 -2.35 -6.20 -8.03
CA LEU A 69 -3.64 -5.81 -7.49
C LEU A 69 -4.38 -4.88 -8.45
N THR A 70 -5.70 -4.90 -8.33
CA THR A 70 -6.60 -3.95 -8.99
C THR A 70 -7.05 -2.90 -7.97
N HIS A 71 -6.91 -1.63 -8.32
CA HIS A 71 -7.21 -0.49 -7.46
C HIS A 71 -8.20 0.49 -8.12
N SER A 72 -8.87 1.28 -7.29
CA SER A 72 -9.68 2.41 -7.73
C SER A 72 -8.79 3.48 -8.36
N HIS A 73 -9.24 4.05 -9.48
CA HIS A 73 -8.52 5.12 -10.16
C HIS A 73 -8.29 6.34 -9.25
N GLY A 74 -7.08 6.89 -9.29
CA GLY A 74 -6.66 8.04 -8.49
C GLY A 74 -6.32 7.70 -7.04
N ALA A 75 -6.22 6.41 -6.69
CA ALA A 75 -6.08 5.95 -5.32
C ALA A 75 -4.97 4.91 -5.16
N PHE A 76 -3.87 5.03 -5.91
CA PHE A 76 -2.71 4.15 -5.84
C PHE A 76 -1.37 4.91 -5.84
N ILE A 77 -0.48 4.51 -4.93
CA ILE A 77 0.90 4.97 -4.90
C ILE A 77 1.82 3.84 -4.41
N TYR A 78 2.92 3.66 -5.13
CA TYR A 78 4.07 2.85 -4.76
C TYR A 78 5.31 3.75 -4.71
N PHE A 79 5.87 3.89 -3.51
CA PHE A 79 7.04 4.74 -3.25
C PHE A 79 7.99 4.07 -2.27
N SER A 80 9.24 4.51 -2.21
CA SER A 80 10.18 4.10 -1.18
C SER A 80 10.76 5.28 -0.41
N ILE A 81 11.05 5.06 0.87
CA ILE A 81 11.88 5.95 1.68
C ILE A 81 13.04 5.10 2.20
N GLU A 82 14.25 5.46 1.77
CA GLU A 82 15.47 4.70 2.04
C GLU A 82 15.37 3.22 1.59
N LYS A 83 15.34 2.28 2.55
CA LYS A 83 15.28 0.83 2.29
C LYS A 83 13.87 0.26 2.41
N LEU A 84 12.88 1.09 2.74
CA LEU A 84 11.52 0.64 2.98
C LEU A 84 10.63 1.09 1.82
N ALA A 85 9.94 0.12 1.23
CA ALA A 85 8.94 0.33 0.20
C ALA A 85 7.55 0.41 0.82
N PHE A 86 6.71 1.27 0.25
CA PHE A 86 5.38 1.60 0.69
C PHE A 86 4.44 1.45 -0.48
N LEU A 87 3.41 0.63 -0.31
CA LEU A 87 2.33 0.45 -1.26
C LEU A 87 1.03 0.83 -0.57
N LEU A 88 0.37 1.87 -1.04
CA LEU A 88 -0.85 2.40 -0.46
C LEU A 88 -1.91 2.51 -1.56
N PHE A 89 -3.03 1.82 -1.37
CA PHE A 89 -4.07 1.76 -2.40
C PHE A 89 -5.48 1.60 -1.82
N LYS A 90 -6.50 1.91 -2.63
CA LYS A 90 -7.90 1.61 -2.33
C LYS A 90 -8.46 0.63 -3.37
N GLY A 91 -9.05 -0.48 -2.93
CA GLY A 91 -9.68 -1.46 -3.84
C GLY A 91 -10.92 -0.88 -4.55
N ILE A 92 -11.33 -1.47 -5.67
CA ILE A 92 -12.56 -1.07 -6.38
C ILE A 92 -13.77 -1.54 -5.56
N PRO A 93 -14.71 -0.64 -5.16
CA PRO A 93 -15.94 -1.06 -4.53
C PRO A 93 -16.81 -1.83 -5.52
N ALA A 94 -17.36 -2.97 -5.10
CA ALA A 94 -18.16 -3.87 -5.93
C ALA A 94 -19.38 -3.20 -6.60
N SER A 95 -19.79 -2.01 -6.16
CA SER A 95 -20.92 -1.26 -6.72
C SER A 95 -20.58 -0.37 -7.93
N CYS A 96 -19.31 -0.23 -8.31
CA CYS A 96 -18.93 0.61 -9.45
C CYS A 96 -18.96 -0.15 -10.79
N GLY A 97 -20.18 -0.39 -11.30
CA GLY A 97 -20.51 -0.07 -12.70
C GLY A 97 -19.91 -0.87 -13.87
N TYR A 98 -19.17 -1.96 -13.69
CA TYR A 98 -18.93 -2.95 -14.76
C TYR A 98 -19.13 -4.37 -14.21
N GLY A 99 -20.35 -4.86 -14.27
CA GLY A 99 -20.60 -6.28 -14.11
C GLY A 99 -19.80 -7.07 -15.16
N LEU A 100 -19.15 -8.14 -14.70
CA LEU A 100 -18.61 -9.28 -15.48
C LEU A 100 -17.14 -9.29 -15.94
N LEU A 101 -16.24 -8.39 -15.51
CA LEU A 101 -14.80 -8.53 -15.84
C LEU A 101 -13.83 -8.26 -14.67
N VAL A 102 -14.15 -8.68 -13.45
CA VAL A 102 -13.18 -8.79 -12.34
C VAL A 102 -13.34 -10.10 -11.58
N ASP A 103 -13.37 -11.22 -12.30
CA ASP A 103 -13.24 -12.57 -11.74
C ASP A 103 -11.93 -13.25 -12.17
N MET A 104 -10.87 -12.46 -12.32
CA MET A 104 -9.48 -12.93 -12.53
C MET A 104 -8.49 -12.42 -11.46
N ASP A 105 -8.93 -11.59 -10.51
CA ASP A 105 -8.05 -11.03 -9.47
C ASP A 105 -8.05 -11.85 -8.17
N PHE A 106 -9.17 -12.50 -7.81
CA PHE A 106 -9.23 -13.34 -6.61
C PHE A 106 -8.35 -14.59 -6.74
N LEU A 107 -8.24 -15.16 -7.96
CA LEU A 107 -7.34 -16.27 -8.20
C LEU A 107 -5.89 -15.82 -8.02
N TRP A 108 -5.50 -14.63 -8.47
CA TRP A 108 -4.10 -14.21 -8.41
C TRP A 108 -3.68 -13.65 -7.05
N ILE A 109 -4.59 -13.02 -6.29
CA ILE A 109 -4.35 -12.72 -4.86
C ILE A 109 -4.20 -14.02 -4.07
N TRP A 110 -5.01 -15.04 -4.33
CA TRP A 110 -4.82 -16.36 -3.72
C TRP A 110 -3.51 -17.01 -4.19
N THR A 111 -3.13 -16.91 -5.46
CA THR A 111 -1.85 -17.41 -5.95
C THR A 111 -0.68 -16.71 -5.26
N CYS A 112 -0.63 -15.37 -5.22
CA CYS A 112 0.43 -14.62 -4.53
C CYS A 112 0.48 -14.90 -3.03
N VAL A 113 -0.67 -14.98 -2.35
CA VAL A 113 -0.72 -15.32 -0.92
C VAL A 113 -0.32 -16.79 -0.70
N SER A 114 -0.72 -17.70 -1.59
CA SER A 114 -0.35 -19.13 -1.52
C SER A 114 1.14 -19.35 -1.84
N GLU A 115 1.70 -18.61 -2.78
CA GLU A 115 3.13 -18.62 -3.12
C GLU A 115 3.93 -18.00 -1.98
N MET A 116 3.42 -16.96 -1.30
CA MET A 116 4.03 -16.45 -0.07
C MET A 116 3.98 -17.48 1.08
N ILE A 117 2.89 -18.22 1.24
CA ILE A 117 2.78 -19.29 2.26
C ILE A 117 3.72 -20.46 1.93
N SER A 118 3.85 -20.84 0.65
CA SER A 118 4.79 -21.87 0.21
C SER A 118 6.26 -21.43 0.25
N ALA A 119 6.56 -20.16 0.00
CA ALA A 119 7.94 -19.63 0.01
C ALA A 119 8.48 -19.40 1.43
N PHE A 120 7.62 -19.16 2.42
CA PHE A 120 8.04 -18.94 3.81
C PHE A 120 7.97 -20.18 4.71
N GLY A 121 7.53 -21.34 4.20
CA GLY A 121 7.61 -22.60 4.95
C GLY A 121 7.00 -22.54 6.35
N LEU A 122 5.99 -21.69 6.59
CA LEU A 122 5.20 -21.75 7.81
C LEU A 122 4.30 -22.99 7.74
N SER A 123 4.92 -24.14 8.06
CA SER A 123 4.18 -25.20 8.69
C SER A 123 3.68 -24.69 10.04
N ARG A 124 2.45 -25.08 10.37
CA ARG A 124 1.65 -24.64 11.53
C ARG A 124 2.42 -24.49 12.83
#